data_AF-A0A7W1KBN8-F1
#
_entry.id   AF-A0A7W1KBN8-F1
#
_cell.length_a   1.000
_cell.length_b   1.000
_cell.length_c   1.000
_cell.angle_alpha   90.00
_cell.angle_beta   90.00
_cell.angle_gamma   90.00
#
_symmetry.space_group_name_H-M   'P 1'
#
loop_
_entity.id
_entity.type
_entity.pdbx_description
1 polymer ?
#
loop_
_entity_poly.entity_id
_entity_poly.type
_entity_poly.pdbx_seq_one_letter_code
_entity_poly.pdbx_strand_id
1 'polypeptide(L)'
;MPASEATVVEAGGRDVRVSSPDRVIFPSTERTPAITKLDVVRYYLSVGDGIMRALARRPVTLERWPKGVHPGIVLSTREKGGGDAFFQKRIPRGAPEYV
;
A
#
# COMPACT_ATOMS: atom_id res chain seq x y z
N MET A 1 -0.49 20.72 3.68
CA MET A 1 -0.82 19.83 4.81
C MET A 1 0.48 19.28 5.35
N PRO A 2 0.86 19.54 6.62
CA PRO A 2 2.00 18.88 7.24
C PRO A 2 1.81 17.36 7.20
N ALA A 3 2.90 16.60 7.10
CA ALA A 3 2.82 15.15 7.14
C ALA A 3 2.27 14.73 8.51
N SER A 4 1.19 13.94 8.52
CA SER A 4 0.68 13.41 9.77
C SER A 4 1.67 12.45 10.42
N GLU A 5 1.61 12.38 11.75
CA GLU A 5 2.48 11.54 12.54
C GLU A 5 2.33 10.08 12.12
N ALA A 6 3.44 9.37 12.01
CA ALA A 6 3.40 7.96 11.68
C ALA A 6 2.80 7.16 12.83
N THR A 7 2.06 6.10 12.51
CA THR A 7 1.53 5.17 13.49
C THR A 7 2.22 3.81 13.38
N VAL A 8 2.12 2.99 14.42
CA VAL A 8 2.64 1.62 14.45
C VAL A 8 1.46 0.68 14.55
N VAL A 9 1.48 -0.39 13.75
CA VAL A 9 0.50 -1.48 13.80
C VAL A 9 1.20 -2.79 14.11
N GLU A 10 0.53 -3.68 14.83
CA GLU A 10 0.99 -5.06 15.03
C GLU A 10 0.55 -5.91 13.82
N ALA A 11 1.48 -6.65 13.22
CA ALA A 11 1.24 -7.53 12.09
C ALA A 11 2.07 -8.82 12.20
N GLY A 12 1.43 -9.93 12.60
CA GLY A 12 2.07 -11.25 12.62
C GLY A 12 3.23 -11.37 13.62
N GLY A 13 3.02 -10.84 14.82
CA GLY A 13 3.99 -10.75 15.92
C GLY A 13 5.04 -9.65 15.74
N ARG A 14 4.79 -8.64 14.89
CA ARG A 14 5.79 -7.62 14.53
C ARG A 14 5.19 -6.22 14.48
N ASP A 15 5.93 -5.26 15.01
CA ASP A 15 5.60 -3.85 14.88
C ASP A 15 5.98 -3.32 13.48
N VAL A 16 4.99 -2.77 12.78
CA VAL A 16 5.15 -2.20 11.44
C VAL A 16 4.78 -0.72 11.44
N ARG A 17 5.75 0.13 11.08
CA ARG A 17 5.54 1.58 10.99
C ARG A 17 4.79 1.95 9.71
N VAL A 18 3.68 2.67 9.87
CA VAL A 18 2.88 3.24 8.79
C VAL A 18 3.05 4.76 8.76
N SER A 19 3.82 5.26 7.79
CA SER A 19 3.98 6.69 7.53
C SER A 19 2.83 7.26 6.71
N SER A 20 2.49 8.55 6.94
CA SER A 20 1.36 9.24 6.31
C SER A 20 0.05 8.43 6.39
N PRO A 21 -0.38 8.01 7.59
CA PRO A 21 -1.55 7.14 7.75
C PRO A 21 -2.83 7.73 7.15
N ASP A 22 -3.00 9.05 7.23
CA ASP A 22 -4.21 9.75 6.76
C ASP A 22 -4.20 10.05 5.26
N ARG A 23 -3.17 9.61 4.53
CA ARG A 23 -3.13 9.80 3.08
C ARG A 23 -4.31 9.07 2.46
N VAL A 24 -5.17 9.80 1.75
CA VAL A 24 -6.26 9.22 0.97
C VAL A 24 -5.67 8.38 -0.16
N ILE A 25 -6.00 7.08 -0.17
CA ILE A 25 -5.62 6.15 -1.23
C ILE A 25 -6.78 6.00 -2.22
N PHE A 26 -8.02 5.94 -1.74
CA PHE A 26 -9.21 5.95 -2.58
C PHE A 26 -10.09 7.14 -2.20
N PRO A 27 -10.38 8.08 -3.12
CA PRO A 27 -11.31 9.17 -2.90
C PRO A 27 -12.69 8.66 -2.50
N SER A 28 -13.48 9.51 -1.83
CA SER A 28 -14.87 9.19 -1.54
C SER A 28 -15.66 8.98 -2.83
N THR A 29 -16.61 8.07 -2.77
CA THR A 29 -17.62 7.87 -3.80
C THR A 29 -18.99 8.22 -3.24
N GLU A 30 -20.04 8.15 -4.06
CA GLU A 30 -21.43 8.30 -3.58
C GLU A 30 -21.82 7.22 -2.55
N ARG A 31 -21.12 6.07 -2.54
CA ARG A 31 -21.46 4.91 -1.70
C ARG A 31 -20.49 4.68 -0.54
N THR A 32 -19.31 5.28 -0.59
CA THR A 32 -18.24 5.01 0.37
C THR A 32 -17.51 6.29 0.75
N PRO A 33 -17.16 6.49 2.02
CA PRO A 33 -16.24 7.55 2.41
C PRO A 33 -14.86 7.34 1.76
N ALA A 34 -14.02 8.38 1.82
CA ALA A 34 -12.63 8.26 1.39
C ALA A 34 -11.90 7.21 2.25
N ILE A 35 -11.04 6.42 1.63
CA ILE A 35 -10.26 5.36 2.29
C ILE A 35 -8.82 5.82 2.41
N THR A 36 -8.31 5.84 3.64
CA THR A 36 -6.94 6.24 3.94
C THR A 36 -5.95 5.09 3.79
N LYS A 37 -4.66 5.40 3.82
CA LYS A 37 -3.59 4.38 3.82
C LYS A 37 -3.70 3.47 5.04
N LEU A 38 -4.04 4.03 6.21
CA LEU A 38 -4.23 3.23 7.41
C LEU A 38 -5.43 2.30 7.30
N ASP A 39 -6.51 2.70 6.63
CA ASP A 39 -7.67 1.84 6.38
C ASP A 39 -7.32 0.66 5.48
N VAL A 40 -6.51 0.89 4.43
CA VAL A 40 -6.00 -0.19 3.57
C VAL A 40 -5.12 -1.17 4.37
N VAL A 41 -4.26 -0.66 5.26
CA VAL A 41 -3.45 -1.50 6.16
C VAL A 41 -4.34 -2.34 7.08
N ARG A 42 -5.32 -1.71 7.74
CA ARG A 42 -6.27 -2.39 8.63
C ARG A 42 -7.08 -3.46 7.91
N TYR A 43 -7.46 -3.21 6.65
CA TYR A 43 -8.10 -4.22 5.81
C TYR A 43 -7.20 -5.44 5.58
N TYR A 44 -5.91 -5.25 5.23
CA TYR A 44 -5.00 -6.38 5.08
C TYR A 44 -4.78 -7.16 6.39
N LEU A 45 -4.79 -6.49 7.54
CA LEU A 45 -4.75 -7.14 8.84
C LEU A 45 -6.02 -7.98 9.09
N SER A 46 -7.21 -7.45 8.78
CA SER A 46 -8.46 -8.17 9.01
C SER A 46 -8.63 -9.41 8.11
N VAL A 47 -8.02 -9.42 6.93
CA VAL A 47 -8.05 -10.56 5.99
C VAL A 47 -6.76 -11.39 6.00
N GLY A 48 -5.83 -11.12 6.93
CA GLY A 48 -4.47 -11.68 6.96
C GLY A 48 -4.42 -13.20 6.78
N ASP A 49 -5.20 -13.94 7.58
CA ASP A 49 -5.24 -15.39 7.51
C ASP A 49 -5.72 -15.91 6.15
N GLY A 50 -6.72 -15.26 5.57
CA GLY A 50 -7.30 -15.62 4.29
C GLY A 50 -6.34 -15.38 3.13
N ILE A 51 -5.78 -14.18 3.07
CA ILE A 51 -4.87 -13.80 2.00
C ILE A 51 -3.56 -14.58 2.06
N MET A 52 -3.02 -14.84 3.25
CA MET A 52 -1.78 -15.59 3.40
C MET A 52 -1.92 -17.06 2.97
N ARG A 53 -3.10 -17.68 3.11
CA ARG A 53 -3.33 -19.02 2.53
C ARG A 53 -3.18 -19.03 1.00
N ALA A 54 -3.55 -17.94 0.33
CA ALA A 54 -3.43 -17.84 -1.12
C ALA A 54 -2.01 -17.46 -1.58
N LEU A 55 -1.35 -16.56 -0.84
CA LEU A 55 -0.09 -15.92 -1.26
C LEU A 55 1.17 -16.54 -0.66
N ALA A 56 1.07 -17.31 0.43
CA ALA A 56 2.25 -17.90 1.06
C ALA A 56 3.08 -18.71 0.05
N ARG A 57 4.40 -18.50 0.08
CA ARG A 57 5.39 -19.15 -0.81
C ARG A 57 5.17 -18.90 -2.31
N ARG A 58 4.44 -17.85 -2.68
CA ARG A 58 4.34 -17.39 -4.08
C ARG A 58 5.12 -16.09 -4.27
N PRO A 59 5.99 -15.99 -5.29
CA PRO A 59 6.54 -14.70 -5.67
C PRO A 59 5.42 -13.74 -6.07
N VAL A 60 5.40 -12.55 -5.47
CA VAL A 60 4.39 -11.51 -5.75
C VAL A 60 5.01 -10.31 -6.46
N THR A 61 4.25 -9.69 -7.35
CA THR A 61 4.56 -8.35 -7.88
C THR A 61 3.76 -7.33 -7.09
N LEU A 62 4.40 -6.23 -6.66
CA LEU A 62 3.70 -5.14 -5.97
C LEU A 62 3.23 -4.12 -7.00
N GLU A 63 1.92 -3.89 -7.06
CA GLU A 63 1.37 -2.71 -7.73
C GLU A 63 1.28 -1.57 -6.72
N ARG A 64 1.98 -0.47 -7.00
CA ARG A 64 2.20 0.60 -6.02
C ARG A 64 1.55 1.89 -6.50
N TRP A 65 0.73 2.47 -5.62
CA TRP A 65 0.04 3.75 -5.83
C TRP A 65 0.41 4.77 -4.73
N PRO A 66 1.66 5.27 -4.67
CA PRO A 66 2.12 6.11 -3.56
C PRO A 66 1.33 7.42 -3.40
N LYS A 67 0.76 7.94 -4.47
CA LYS A 67 -0.06 9.17 -4.49
C LYS A 67 -1.57 8.89 -4.37
N GLY A 68 -1.97 7.63 -4.17
CA GLY A 68 -3.37 7.21 -4.21
C GLY A 68 -3.88 6.99 -5.64
N VAL A 69 -5.14 6.59 -5.75
CA VAL A 69 -5.88 6.38 -6.99
C VAL A 69 -6.77 7.59 -7.23
N HIS A 70 -6.53 8.35 -8.30
CA HIS A 70 -7.33 9.53 -8.63
C HIS A 70 -7.43 9.75 -10.15
N PRO A 71 -8.36 10.58 -10.63
CA PRO A 71 -8.41 10.96 -12.04
C PRO A 71 -7.06 11.53 -12.50
N GLY A 72 -6.64 11.18 -13.71
CA GLY A 72 -5.40 11.66 -14.31
C GLY A 72 -4.11 10.97 -13.85
N ILE A 73 -4.17 9.89 -13.06
CA ILE A 73 -2.98 9.08 -12.76
C ILE A 73 -2.33 8.58 -14.05
N VAL A 74 -1.00 8.69 -14.12
CA VAL A 74 -0.20 8.03 -15.16
C VAL A 74 0.50 6.80 -14.57
N LEU A 75 0.25 5.62 -15.11
CA LEU A 75 1.00 4.41 -14.77
C LEU A 75 2.36 4.41 -15.48
N SER A 76 3.44 4.12 -14.75
CA SER A 76 4.75 3.89 -15.34
C SER A 76 4.74 2.65 -16.24
N THR A 77 5.23 2.78 -17.46
CA THR A 77 5.37 1.68 -18.42
C THR A 77 6.84 1.37 -18.68
N ARG A 78 7.10 0.33 -19.50
CA ARG A 78 8.45 0.02 -19.97
C ARG A 78 9.05 1.16 -20.79
N GLU A 79 8.22 1.85 -21.56
CA GLU A 79 8.64 2.91 -22.50
C GLU A 79 8.71 4.28 -21.83
N LYS A 80 7.91 4.50 -20.78
CA LYS A 80 7.83 5.78 -20.07
C LYS A 80 7.85 5.56 -18.55
N GLY A 81 9.02 5.80 -17.96
CA GLY A 81 9.20 5.82 -16.51
C GLY A 81 8.69 7.10 -15.86
N GLY A 82 8.61 7.11 -14.52
CA GLY A 82 8.28 8.30 -13.73
C GLY A 82 6.80 8.63 -13.62
N GLY A 83 5.91 7.67 -13.87
CA GLY A 83 4.48 7.80 -13.60
C GLY A 83 4.16 7.85 -12.11
N ASP A 84 2.90 8.16 -11.78
CA ASP A 84 2.38 8.27 -10.41
C ASP A 84 2.20 6.91 -9.71
N ALA A 85 2.04 5.84 -10.50
CA ALA A 85 1.94 4.46 -10.04
C ALA A 85 2.88 3.55 -10.85
N PHE A 86 3.23 2.38 -10.31
CA PHE A 86 4.11 1.42 -11.00
C PHE A 86 4.01 -0.01 -10.44
N PHE A 87 4.38 -0.98 -11.28
CA PHE A 87 4.59 -2.36 -10.88
C PHE A 87 6.05 -2.60 -10.47
N GLN A 88 6.27 -3.18 -9.30
CA GLN A 88 7.59 -3.48 -8.76
C GLN A 88 7.76 -4.99 -8.59
N LYS A 89 8.69 -5.56 -9.38
CA LYS A 89 8.98 -7.01 -9.38
C LYS A 89 10.14 -7.39 -8.45
N ARG A 90 11.07 -6.47 -8.21
CA ARG A 90 12.23 -6.69 -7.33
C ARG A 90 11.93 -6.16 -5.93
N ILE A 91 12.52 -6.78 -4.91
CA ILE A 91 12.42 -6.32 -3.52
C ILE A 91 12.89 -4.85 -3.43
N PRO A 92 12.14 -3.95 -2.76
CA PRO A 92 12.55 -2.57 -2.63
C PRO A 92 13.82 -2.44 -1.79
N ARG A 93 14.67 -1.47 -2.13
CA ARG A 93 15.82 -1.11 -1.30
C ARG A 93 15.34 -0.70 0.09
N GLY A 94 15.91 -1.29 1.14
CA GLY A 94 15.52 -1.03 2.53
C GLY A 94 14.27 -1.78 2.99
N ALA A 95 13.82 -2.81 2.26
CA ALA A 95 12.88 -3.77 2.82
C ALA A 95 13.50 -4.41 4.09
N PRO A 96 12.69 -4.66 5.14
CA PRO A 96 13.16 -5.36 6.34
C PRO A 96 13.66 -6.77 6.00
N GLU A 97 14.62 -7.29 6.77
CA GLU A 97 15.22 -8.62 6.55
C GLU A 97 14.22 -9.79 6.60
N TYR A 98 13.06 -9.58 7.23
CA TYR A 98 12.02 -10.60 7.35
C TYR A 98 11.11 -10.74 6.11
N VAL A 99 11.37 -9.96 5.04
CA VAL A 99 10.59 -9.97 3.77
C VAL A 99 11.34 -10.67 2.66
#